data_AF-A0A924Y699-F1
#
_entry.id   AF-A0A924Y699-F1
#
_cell.length_a   1.000
_cell.length_b   1.000
_cell.length_c   1.000
_cell.angle_alpha   90.00
_cell.angle_beta   90.00
_cell.angle_gamma   90.00
#
_symmetry.space_group_name_H-M   'P 1'
#
loop_
_entity.id
_entity.type
_entity.pdbx_description
1 polymer ?
#
loop_
_entity_poly.entity_id
_entity_poly.type
_entity_poly.pdbx_seq_one_letter_code
_entity_poly.pdbx_strand_id
1 'polypeptide(L)'
;MYSRLYPLDDETEPVHVVVLLAAGDRKIQVIKTVREITGSGLKECLEAVDSVPQIILRDVTKQDAIRCKNRLEVEGALVEIR
;
A
#
# COMPACT_ATOMS: atom_id res chain seq x y z
N MET A 1 8.07 -42.55 13.79
CA MET A 1 8.90 -42.05 12.68
C MET A 1 8.52 -40.61 12.43
N TYR A 2 9.49 -39.72 12.60
CA TYR A 2 9.40 -38.30 12.32
C TYR A 2 9.09 -38.05 10.84
N SER A 3 8.06 -37.27 10.55
CA SER A 3 8.17 -36.18 9.58
C SER A 3 6.93 -35.28 9.70
N ARG A 4 6.93 -34.48 10.77
CA ARG A 4 6.17 -33.24 10.81
C ARG A 4 6.96 -32.23 9.98
N LEU A 5 6.70 -32.18 8.67
CA LEU A 5 7.24 -31.15 7.78
C LEU A 5 6.14 -30.71 6.80
N TYR A 6 5.08 -30.13 7.36
CA TYR A 6 4.52 -28.94 6.74
C TYR A 6 5.22 -27.78 7.43
N PRO A 7 5.89 -26.87 6.71
CA PRO A 7 6.33 -25.62 7.31
C PRO A 7 5.07 -24.91 7.82
N LEU A 8 4.90 -24.90 9.13
CA LEU A 8 3.94 -24.06 9.85
C LEU A 8 4.52 -22.64 9.91
N ASP A 9 4.83 -22.05 8.76
CA ASP A 9 5.10 -20.63 8.64
C ASP A 9 3.75 -19.91 8.43
N ASP A 10 2.79 -20.16 9.32
CA ASP A 10 1.70 -19.23 9.62
C ASP A 10 2.19 -18.31 10.75
N GLU A 11 3.37 -17.70 10.56
CA GLU A 11 3.59 -16.38 11.13
C GLU A 11 2.74 -15.43 10.29
N THR A 12 1.44 -15.39 10.59
CA THR A 12 0.59 -14.26 10.18
C THR A 12 1.18 -13.03 10.86
N GLU A 13 2.22 -12.46 10.25
CA GLU A 13 2.57 -11.07 10.47
C GLU A 13 1.27 -10.28 10.36
N PRO A 14 0.99 -9.34 11.26
CA PRO A 14 -0.22 -8.54 11.18
C PRO A 14 -0.33 -7.96 9.76
N VAL A 15 -1.32 -8.42 9.01
CA VAL A 15 -1.58 -7.97 7.64
C VAL A 15 -2.17 -6.57 7.73
N HIS A 16 -1.43 -5.59 7.22
CA HIS A 16 -1.88 -4.20 7.21
C HIS A 16 -2.35 -3.80 5.81
N VAL A 17 -3.34 -2.91 5.77
CA VAL A 17 -3.91 -2.36 4.53
C VAL A 17 -3.60 -0.88 4.48
N VAL A 18 -2.96 -0.45 3.38
CA VAL A 18 -2.65 0.95 3.11
C VAL A 18 -3.76 1.54 2.26
N VAL A 19 -4.55 2.42 2.85
CA VAL A 19 -5.68 3.10 2.21
C VAL A 19 -5.29 4.55 1.93
N LEU A 20 -5.34 4.94 0.66
CA LEU A 20 -5.30 6.34 0.29
C LEU A 20 -6.64 6.97 0.66
N LEU A 21 -6.62 8.05 1.44
CA LEU A 21 -7.79 8.84 1.86
C LEU A 21 -7.91 10.16 1.08
N ALA A 22 -6.78 10.75 0.70
CA ALA A 22 -6.75 11.86 -0.25
C ALA A 22 -5.41 11.91 -0.99
N ALA A 23 -5.41 12.40 -2.23
CA ALA A 23 -4.19 12.61 -2.99
C ALA A 23 -3.55 14.00 -2.80
N GLY A 24 -4.26 14.92 -2.15
CA GLY A 24 -3.86 16.32 -2.00
C GLY A 24 -3.69 17.05 -3.34
N ASP A 25 -2.95 18.17 -3.30
CA ASP A 25 -2.76 19.06 -4.45
C ASP A 25 -1.72 18.53 -5.45
N ARG A 26 -0.87 17.60 -4.99
CA ARG A 26 0.28 17.06 -5.74
C ARG A 26 -0.04 15.72 -6.40
N LYS A 27 -1.25 15.61 -6.99
CA LYS A 27 -1.76 14.37 -7.61
C LYS A 27 -0.75 13.69 -8.53
N ILE A 28 -0.03 14.43 -9.37
CA ILE A 28 0.96 13.87 -10.31
C ILE A 28 2.08 13.13 -9.58
N GLN A 29 2.56 13.67 -8.46
CA GLN A 29 3.61 13.03 -7.67
C GLN A 29 3.07 11.79 -6.95
N VAL A 30 1.86 11.88 -6.39
CA VAL A 30 1.18 10.74 -5.76
C VAL A 30 0.96 9.60 -6.76
N ILE A 31 0.49 9.91 -7.98
CA ILE A 31 0.32 8.90 -9.06
C ILE A 31 1.63 8.21 -9.41
N LYS A 32 2.74 8.95 -9.47
CA LYS A 32 4.08 8.36 -9.70
C LYS A 32 4.45 7.41 -8.57
N THR A 33 4.29 7.85 -7.33
CA THR A 33 4.62 7.05 -6.14
C THR A 33 3.73 5.80 -6.03
N VAL A 34 2.43 5.93 -6.25
CA VAL A 34 1.49 4.79 -6.31
C VAL A 34 1.93 3.82 -7.40
N ARG A 35 2.25 4.30 -8.60
CA ARG A 35 2.74 3.47 -9.71
C ARG A 35 4.04 2.74 -9.38
N GLU A 36 4.98 3.40 -8.69
CA GLU A 36 6.24 2.77 -8.27
C GLU A 36 6.02 1.71 -7.18
N ILE A 37 5.00 1.89 -6.34
CA ILE A 37 4.66 0.99 -5.24
C ILE A 37 3.88 -0.23 -5.77
N THR A 38 2.85 -0.02 -6.58
CA THR A 38 1.95 -1.09 -7.04
C THR A 38 2.35 -1.68 -8.39
N GLY A 39 3.14 -0.97 -9.21
CA GLY A 39 3.48 -1.38 -10.57
C GLY A 39 2.32 -1.31 -11.57
N SER A 40 1.16 -0.78 -11.16
CA SER A 40 -0.06 -0.68 -11.97
C SER A 40 0.08 0.27 -13.17
N GLY A 41 -0.85 0.14 -14.11
CA GLY A 41 -0.90 1.01 -15.29
C GLY A 41 -1.17 2.49 -14.93
N LEU A 42 -0.77 3.41 -15.82
CA LEU A 42 -0.98 4.85 -15.59
C LEU A 42 -2.47 5.23 -15.44
N LYS A 43 -3.36 4.51 -16.14
CA LYS A 43 -4.82 4.67 -16.00
C LYS A 43 -5.32 4.21 -14.63
N GLU A 44 -4.91 3.02 -14.20
CA GLU A 44 -5.29 2.45 -12.90
C GLU A 44 -4.80 3.31 -11.74
N CYS A 45 -3.59 3.86 -11.84
CA CYS A 45 -3.05 4.75 -10.81
C CYS A 45 -3.82 6.09 -10.77
N LEU A 46 -4.23 6.62 -11.92
CA LEU A 46 -5.05 7.84 -11.99
C LEU A 46 -6.40 7.59 -11.29
N GLU A 47 -7.08 6.50 -11.68
CA GLU A 47 -8.36 6.11 -11.10
C GLU A 47 -8.25 5.84 -9.60
N ALA A 48 -7.18 5.17 -9.14
CA ALA A 48 -6.97 4.89 -7.72
C ALA A 48 -6.73 6.17 -6.89
N VAL A 49 -6.06 7.17 -7.47
CA VAL A 49 -5.77 8.45 -6.82
C VAL A 49 -6.98 9.40 -6.84
N ASP A 50 -7.89 9.25 -7.81
CA ASP A 50 -9.15 9.99 -7.87
C ASP A 50 -10.30 9.32 -7.09
N SER A 51 -10.29 7.99 -6.95
CA SER A 51 -11.38 7.21 -6.33
C SER A 51 -11.22 7.00 -4.83
N VAL A 52 -10.89 8.07 -4.12
CA VAL A 52 -10.58 8.02 -2.68
C VAL A 52 -11.86 7.95 -1.83
N PRO A 53 -11.98 7.05 -0.81
CA PRO A 53 -10.95 6.18 -0.25
C PRO A 53 -10.68 4.89 -1.06
N GLN A 54 -9.41 4.64 -1.39
CA GLN A 54 -8.98 3.50 -2.21
C GLN A 54 -7.85 2.73 -1.53
N ILE A 55 -7.88 1.40 -1.62
CA ILE A 55 -6.79 0.53 -1.14
C ILE A 55 -5.65 0.56 -2.17
N ILE A 56 -4.45 0.95 -1.74
CA ILE A 56 -3.23 0.99 -2.56
C ILE A 56 -2.42 -0.28 -2.36
N LEU A 57 -2.29 -0.74 -1.12
CA LEU A 57 -1.63 -2.00 -0.78
C LEU A 57 -2.47 -2.74 0.25
N ARG A 58 -2.46 -4.06 0.16
CA ARG A 58 -3.08 -4.98 1.11
C ARG A 58 -2.07 -6.04 1.50
N ASP A 59 -2.27 -6.65 2.65
CA ASP A 59 -1.46 -7.77 3.14
C ASP A 59 0.04 -7.42 3.20
N VAL A 60 0.34 -6.19 3.61
CA VAL A 60 1.74 -5.73 3.77
C VAL A 60 2.17 -5.73 5.22
N THR A 61 3.47 -5.89 5.43
CA THR A 61 4.08 -5.80 6.75
C THR A 61 3.91 -4.39 7.32
N LYS A 62 3.95 -4.26 8.65
CA LYS A 62 3.89 -2.94 9.31
C LYS A 62 4.99 -1.99 8.79
N GLN A 63 6.17 -2.52 8.51
CA GLN A 63 7.30 -1.73 8.03
C GLN A 63 7.05 -1.20 6.61
N ASP A 64 6.54 -2.05 5.72
CA ASP A 64 6.19 -1.66 4.36
C ASP A 64 5.01 -0.69 4.33
N ALA A 65 4.01 -0.89 5.19
CA ALA A 65 2.88 0.02 5.34
C ALA A 65 3.34 1.43 5.76
N ILE A 66 4.21 1.51 6.78
CA ILE A 66 4.78 2.80 7.25
C ILE A 66 5.65 3.43 6.16
N ARG A 67 6.45 2.64 5.44
CA ARG A 67 7.30 3.14 4.36
C ARG A 67 6.46 3.71 3.22
N CYS A 68 5.38 3.03 2.83
CA CYS A 68 4.48 3.50 1.78
C CYS A 68 3.71 4.74 2.23
N LYS A 69 3.19 4.75 3.45
CA LYS A 69 2.54 5.91 4.06
C LYS A 69 3.46 7.13 4.04
N ASN A 70 4.69 7.01 4.53
CA ASN A 70 5.64 8.11 4.54
C ASN A 70 5.94 8.65 3.14
N ARG A 71 6.13 7.76 2.15
CA ARG A 71 6.37 8.19 0.76
C ARG A 71 5.19 8.96 0.19
N LEU A 72 3.96 8.52 0.46
CA LEU A 72 2.75 9.17 -0.02
C LEU A 72 2.49 10.50 0.73
N GLU A 73 2.71 10.55 2.04
CA GLU A 73 2.57 11.78 2.85
C GLU A 73 3.60 12.86 2.50
N VAL A 74 4.83 12.49 2.16
CA VAL A 74 5.85 13.43 1.64
C VAL A 74 5.40 14.11 0.34
N GLU A 75 4.69 13.36 -0.51
CA GLU A 75 4.10 13.90 -1.73
C GLU A 75 2.77 14.63 -1.47
N GLY A 76 2.29 14.73 -0.22
CA GLY A 76 1.06 15.46 0.13
C GLY A 76 -0.22 14.64 0.04
N ALA A 77 -0.13 13.30 -0.10
CA ALA A 77 -1.26 12.41 0.05
C ALA A 77 -1.56 12.11 1.53
N LEU A 78 -2.82 11.82 1.81
CA LEU A 78 -3.34 11.43 3.11
C LEU A 78 -3.59 9.93 3.08
N VAL A 79 -2.88 9.17 3.93
CA VAL A 79 -2.90 7.71 3.92
C VAL A 79 -3.19 7.16 5.31
N GLU A 80 -4.11 6.20 5.37
CA GLU A 80 -4.48 5.45 6.56
C GLU A 80 -3.91 4.03 6.47
N ILE A 81 -3.41 3.52 7.61
CA ILE A 81 -2.99 2.12 7.75
C ILE A 81 -4.04 1.44 8.63
N ARG A 82 -4.64 0.36 8.13
CA ARG A 82 -5.59 -0.50 8.85
C ARG A 82 -5.01 -1.86 9.13
#